data_AF-A0A0G9HD79-F1
#
_entry.id   AF-A0A0G9HD79-F1
#
_cell.length_a   1.000
_cell.length_b   1.000
_cell.length_c   1.000
_cell.angle_alpha   90.00
_cell.angle_beta   90.00
_cell.angle_gamma   90.00
#
_symmetry.space_group_name_H-M   'P 1'
#
loop_
_entity.id
_entity.type
_entity.pdbx_description
1 polymer ?
#
loop_
_entity_poly.entity_id
_entity_poly.type
_entity_poly.pdbx_seq_one_letter_code
_entity_poly.pdbx_strand_id
1 'polypeptide(L)' 'MPVQHARHVNLQLVLSQLEAEGIVGYADQAEHLGNVTEGRLAAMAQGGPIDVLFSQHVEWALHRRKGWMDELHEDDPLEV' A
#
# COMPACT_ATOMS: atom_id res chain seq x y z
N MET A 1 7.45 -8.31 13.94
CA MET A 1 8.46 -7.50 13.24
C MET A 1 7.85 -6.11 13.00
N PRO A 2 8.42 -5.03 13.54
CA PRO A 2 7.85 -3.68 13.44
C PRO A 2 7.56 -3.24 11.99
N VAL A 3 8.40 -3.65 11.02
CA VAL A 3 8.25 -3.29 9.60
C VAL A 3 6.98 -3.85 8.93
N GLN A 4 6.59 -5.10 9.21
CA GLN A 4 5.36 -5.65 8.60
C GLN A 4 4.11 -4.93 9.11
N HIS A 5 4.09 -4.58 10.40
CA HIS A 5 3.01 -3.79 10.96
C HIS A 5 2.89 -2.43 10.28
N ALA A 6 3.99 -1.71 10.09
CA ALA A 6 4.02 -0.45 9.34
C ALA A 6 3.49 -0.62 7.91
N ARG A 7 3.96 -1.65 7.18
CA ARG A 7 3.49 -1.94 5.82
C ARG A 7 1.99 -2.20 5.75
N HIS A 8 1.41 -2.91 6.73
CA HIS A 8 -0.02 -3.17 6.76
C HIS A 8 -0.82 -1.90 7.04
N VAL A 9 -0.40 -1.10 8.01
CA VAL A 9 -1.03 0.20 8.31
C VAL A 9 -0.99 1.11 7.08
N ASN A 10 0.17 1.24 6.46
CA ASN A 10 0.37 2.08 5.29
C ASN A 10 -0.40 1.54 4.07
N LEU A 11 -0.45 0.22 3.86
CA LEU A 11 -1.25 -0.37 2.80
C LEU A 11 -2.74 -0.04 2.96
N GLN A 12 -3.28 -0.10 4.18
CA GLN A 12 -4.69 0.28 4.41
C GLN A 12 -4.95 1.75 4.08
N LEU A 13 -4.04 2.66 4.46
CA LEU A 13 -4.14 4.07 4.09
C LEU A 13 -4.14 4.27 2.57
N VAL A 14 -3.25 3.58 1.86
CA VAL A 14 -3.18 3.63 0.39
C VAL A 14 -4.47 3.14 -0.24
N LEU A 15 -4.99 1.99 0.20
CA LEU A 15 -6.24 1.44 -0.35
C LEU A 15 -7.43 2.38 -0.09
N SER A 16 -7.52 2.96 1.12
CA SER A 16 -8.55 3.96 1.44
C SER A 16 -8.42 5.24 0.60
N GLN A 17 -7.19 5.70 0.31
CA GLN A 17 -6.98 6.84 -0.59
C GLN A 17 -7.46 6.51 -2.01
N LEU A 18 -7.07 5.35 -2.54
CA LEU A 18 -7.50 4.93 -3.88
C LEU A 18 -9.03 4.84 -3.99
N GLU A 19 -9.71 4.33 -2.94
CA GLU A 19 -11.17 4.33 -2.89
C GLU A 19 -11.75 5.75 -2.92
N ALA A 20 -11.16 6.69 -2.18
CA ALA A 20 -11.59 8.09 -2.18
C ALA A 20 -11.38 8.77 -3.55
N GLU A 21 -10.39 8.32 -4.33
CA GLU A 21 -10.13 8.76 -5.71
C GLU A 21 -11.01 8.05 -6.76
N GLY A 22 -11.86 7.11 -6.32
CA GLY A 22 -12.79 6.37 -7.18
C GLY A 22 -12.24 5.06 -7.74
N ILE A 23 -11.05 4.63 -7.32
CA ILE A 23 -10.42 3.36 -7.69
C ILE A 23 -10.81 2.32 -6.62
N VAL A 24 -11.96 1.68 -6.85
CA VAL A 24 -12.63 0.86 -5.83
C VAL A 24 -12.47 -0.62 -6.13
N GLY A 25 -12.06 -1.37 -5.11
CA GLY A 25 -11.92 -2.82 -5.17
C GLY A 25 -10.54 -3.28 -5.62
N TYR A 26 -10.16 -4.47 -5.15
CA TYR A 26 -8.78 -4.97 -5.29
C TYR A 26 -8.34 -5.17 -6.75
N ALA A 27 -9.25 -5.39 -7.69
CA ALA A 27 -8.90 -5.55 -9.10
C ALA A 27 -8.36 -4.22 -9.67
N ASP A 28 -9.15 -3.16 -9.57
CA ASP A 28 -8.80 -1.83 -10.06
C ASP A 28 -7.62 -1.23 -9.28
N GLN A 29 -7.57 -1.45 -7.98
CA GLN A 29 -6.44 -1.03 -7.14
C GLN A 29 -5.14 -1.77 -7.50
N ALA A 30 -5.21 -3.07 -7.82
CA ALA A 30 -4.04 -3.82 -8.27
C ALA A 30 -3.56 -3.36 -9.65
N GLU A 31 -4.48 -3.03 -10.56
CA GLU A 31 -4.15 -2.44 -11.86
C GLU A 31 -3.48 -1.08 -11.69
N HIS A 32 -4.03 -0.22 -10.83
CA HIS A 32 -3.48 1.10 -10.57
C HIS A 32 -2.10 1.05 -9.89
N LEU A 33 -1.96 0.25 -8.83
CA LEU A 33 -0.70 0.10 -8.11
C LEU A 33 0.36 -0.60 -8.96
N GLY A 34 -0.05 -1.45 -9.90
CA GLY A 34 0.85 -2.24 -10.74
C GLY A 34 1.58 -3.35 -9.99
N ASN A 35 2.17 -4.27 -10.75
CA ASN A 35 3.06 -5.33 -10.24
C ASN A 35 2.48 -6.21 -9.11
N VAL A 36 1.16 -6.28 -9.00
CA VAL A 36 0.43 -7.11 -8.04
C VAL A 36 -0.85 -7.61 -8.71
N THR A 37 -1.30 -8.81 -8.34
CA THR A 37 -2.61 -9.32 -8.77
C THR A 37 -3.66 -8.98 -7.72
N GLU A 38 -4.93 -8.89 -8.12
CA GLU A 38 -6.08 -8.72 -7.21
C GLU A 38 -5.98 -9.64 -5.98
N GLY A 39 -5.83 -10.95 -6.21
CA GLY A 39 -5.78 -11.94 -5.12
C GLY A 39 -4.58 -11.75 -4.18
N ARG A 40 -3.44 -11.29 -4.70
CA ARG A 40 -2.27 -11.01 -3.87
C ARG A 40 -2.45 -9.73 -3.06
N LEU A 41 -3.04 -8.69 -3.66
CA LEU A 41 -3.38 -7.45 -2.96
C LEU A 41 -4.38 -7.71 -1.83
N ALA A 42 -5.44 -8.48 -2.12
CA ALA A 42 -6.44 -8.89 -1.12
C ALA A 42 -5.80 -9.69 0.03
N ALA A 43 -4.89 -10.63 -0.27
CA ALA A 43 -4.18 -11.39 0.74
C ALA A 43 -3.32 -10.50 1.65
N MET A 44 -2.60 -9.52 1.08
CA MET A 44 -1.81 -8.55 1.84
C MET A 44 -2.69 -7.64 2.71
N ALA A 45 -3.82 -7.17 2.18
CA ALA A 45 -4.79 -6.37 2.91
C ALA A 45 -5.37 -7.13 4.12
N GLN A 46 -5.49 -8.45 4.03
CA GLN A 46 -5.98 -9.34 5.09
C GLN A 46 -4.87 -9.78 6.08
N GLY A 47 -3.70 -9.14 6.06
CA GLY A 47 -2.59 -9.44 6.98
C GLY A 47 -1.56 -10.43 6.44
N GLY A 48 -1.67 -10.83 5.17
CA GLY A 48 -0.64 -11.60 4.47
C GLY A 48 0.68 -10.82 4.37
N PRO A 49 1.82 -11.51 4.18
CA PRO A 49 3.13 -10.87 4.16
C PRO A 49 3.26 -9.89 3.00
N ILE A 50 3.79 -8.70 3.29
CA ILE A 50 4.08 -7.67 2.30
C ILE A 50 5.57 -7.69 2.02
N ASP A 51 5.97 -8.13 0.83
CA ASP A 51 7.38 -8.22 0.45
C ASP A 51 7.98 -6.85 0.13
N VAL A 52 9.31 -6.79 0.16
CA VAL A 52 10.09 -5.56 -0.04
C VAL A 52 9.89 -5.00 -1.46
N LEU A 53 9.73 -5.84 -2.47
CA LEU A 53 9.60 -5.39 -3.85
C LEU A 53 8.25 -4.71 -4.08
N PHE A 54 7.17 -5.29 -3.58
CA PHE A 54 5.86 -4.66 -3.62
C PHE A 54 5.85 -3.34 -2.82
N SER A 55 6.43 -3.35 -1.62
CA SER A 55 6.59 -2.16 -0.78
C SER A 55 7.27 -1.00 -1.53
N GLN A 56 8.41 -1.27 -2.17
CA GLN A 56 9.14 -0.28 -2.97
C GLN A 56 8.37 0.15 -4.23
N HIS A 57 7.57 -0.74 -4.79
CA HIS A 57 6.73 -0.40 -5.94
C HIS A 57 5.62 0.57 -5.57
N VAL A 58 4.94 0.35 -4.43
CA VAL A 58 3.94 1.28 -3.90
C VAL A 58 4.56 2.65 -3.62
N GLU A 59 5.75 2.69 -3.03
CA GLU A 59 6.49 3.94 -2.81
C GLU A 59 6.74 4.69 -4.13
N TRP A 60 7.15 3.98 -5.17
CA TRP A 60 7.38 4.57 -6.49
C TRP A 60 6.08 5.05 -7.14
N ALA A 61 5.02 4.25 -7.12
CA ALA A 61 3.72 4.57 -7.72
C ALA A 61 3.10 5.83 -7.10
N LEU A 62 3.25 5.99 -5.77
CA LEU A 62 2.71 7.13 -5.02
C LEU A 62 3.71 8.30 -4.89
N HIS A 63 4.83 8.25 -5.60
CA HIS A 63 5.90 9.27 -5.52
C HIS A 63 6.39 9.55 -4.09
N ARG A 64 6.40 8.53 -3.22
CA ARG A 64 6.86 8.62 -1.83
C ARG A 64 8.35 8.33 -1.73
N ARG A 65 8.96 8.79 -0.63
CA ARG A 65 10.38 8.50 -0.33
C ARG A 65 10.59 7.00 -0.15
N LYS A 66 11.81 6.54 -0.46
CA LYS A 66 12.22 5.16 -0.18
C LYS A 66 12.06 4.85 1.32
N GLY A 67 11.47 3.70 1.62
CA GLY A 67 11.21 3.24 2.99
C GLY A 67 9.97 3.84 3.63
N TRP A 68 9.18 4.64 2.90
CA TRP A 68 7.91 5.15 3.41
C TRP A 68 6.98 4.00 3.85
N MET A 69 6.89 2.90 3.10
CA MET A 69 6.05 1.77 3.52
C MET A 69 6.56 1.05 4.78
N ASP A 70 7.83 1.25 5.17
CA ASP A 70 8.50 0.51 6.24
C ASP A 70 8.42 1.18 7.63
N GLU A 71 7.90 2.40 7.69
CA GLU A 71 7.83 3.24 8.90
C GLU A 71 6.39 3.71 9.13
N LEU A 72 6.01 3.92 10.39
CA LEU A 72 4.71 4.53 10.73
C LEU A 72 4.81 6.05 10.62
N HIS A 73 3.78 6.68 10.09
CA HIS A 73 3.72 8.13 9.88
C HIS A 73 2.57 8.73 10.67
N GLU A 74 2.68 8.75 11.99
CA GLU A 74 1.63 9.25 12.89
C GLU A 74 1.21 10.71 12.59
N ASP A 75 2.06 11.47 11.88
CA ASP A 75 1.86 12.90 11.55
C ASP A 75 1.98 13.25 10.05
N ASP A 76 2.14 12.27 9.15
CA ASP A 76 2.30 12.52 7.70
C ASP A 76 1.33 11.61 6.91
N PRO A 77 0.01 11.88 6.99
CA PRO A 77 -0.97 11.19 6.16
C PRO A 77 -0.64 11.44 4.69
N LEU A 78 -1.06 10.54 3.80
CA LEU A 78 -0.92 10.71 2.36
C LEU A 78 -1.42 12.12 1.99
N GLU A 79 -0.50 13.07 1.76
CA GLU A 79 -0.87 14.46 1.46
C GLU A 79 -1.88 14.46 0.31
N VAL A 80 -3.07 15.01 0.59
CA VAL A 80 -4.22 15.19 -0.30
C VAL A 80 -4.00 16.36 -1.27
#